data_AF-A0A1M6KQH6-F1
#
_entry.id   AF-A0A1M6KQH6-F1
#
_cell.length_a   1.000
_cell.length_b   1.000
_cell.length_c   1.000
_cell.angle_alpha   90.00
_cell.angle_beta   90.00
_cell.angle_gamma   90.00
#
_symmetry.space_group_name_H-M   'P 1'
#
loop_
_entity.id
_entity.type
_entity.pdbx_description
1 polymer ?
#
loop_
_entity_poly.entity_id
_entity_poly.type
_entity_poly.pdbx_seq_one_letter_code
_entity_poly.pdbx_strand_id
1 'polypeptide(L)' 'MANKLGNFIREKRGNESLRELAKRCNVSHTLIDTLEKGYDPRTGKPARPTVDSLKKIAKGLGVNVMDLLILAAEEETDS' A
#
# COMPACT_ATOMS: atom_id res chain seq x y z
N MET A 1 12.38 5.04 4.47
CA MET A 1 11.94 6.09 3.52
C MET A 1 10.51 5.74 3.16
N ALA A 2 9.53 6.57 3.49
CA ALA A 2 8.15 6.30 3.08
C ALA A 2 8.05 6.49 1.57
N ASN A 3 7.50 5.49 0.90
CA ASN A 3 7.50 5.41 -0.55
C ASN A 3 6.22 6.10 -1.10
N LYS A 4 6.19 6.49 -2.39
CA LYS A 4 5.07 7.30 -2.94
C LYS A 4 3.74 6.56 -2.81
N LEU A 5 3.75 5.25 -3.04
CA LEU A 5 2.58 4.39 -2.88
C LEU A 5 2.07 4.40 -1.42
N GLY A 6 2.99 4.22 -0.47
CA GLY A 6 2.69 4.19 0.96
C GLY A 6 2.16 5.51 1.47
N ASN A 7 2.71 6.63 1.01
CA ASN A 7 2.20 7.96 1.33
C ASN A 7 0.76 8.14 0.81
N PHE A 8 0.50 7.73 -0.43
CA PHE A 8 -0.85 7.81 -1.00
C PHE A 8 -1.87 6.97 -0.20
N ILE A 9 -1.50 5.74 0.17
CA ILE A 9 -2.35 4.87 0.99
C ILE A 9 -2.60 5.50 2.36
N ARG A 10 -1.56 6.06 2.98
CA ARG A 10 -1.64 6.72 4.29
C ARG A 10 -2.54 7.96 4.26
N GLU A 11 -2.44 8.77 3.22
CA GLU A 11 -3.31 9.93 3.00
C GLU A 11 -4.78 9.51 2.83
N LYS A 12 -5.04 8.47 2.04
CA LYS A 12 -6.40 7.94 1.85
C LYS A 12 -6.96 7.24 3.08
N ARG A 13 -6.10 6.68 3.94
CA ARG A 13 -6.49 6.13 5.25
C ARG A 13 -6.90 7.22 6.22
N GLY A 14 -6.19 8.35 6.23
CA GLY A 14 -6.38 9.42 7.20
C GLY A 14 -6.20 8.92 8.63
N ASN A 15 -7.23 9.11 9.46
CA ASN A 15 -7.23 8.73 10.88
C ASN A 15 -7.70 7.29 11.14
N GLU A 16 -8.13 6.56 10.11
CA GLU A 16 -8.55 5.17 10.24
C GLU A 16 -7.37 4.30 10.68
N SER A 17 -7.56 3.33 11.58
CA SER A 17 -6.49 2.45 11.99
C SER A 17 -6.08 1.49 10.85
N LEU A 18 -4.84 0.99 10.87
CA LEU A 18 -4.38 -0.02 9.90
C LEU A 18 -5.31 -1.24 9.83
N ARG A 19 -5.91 -1.62 10.96
CA ARG A 19 -6.82 -2.76 11.06
C ARG A 19 -8.18 -2.50 10.41
N GLU A 20 -8.71 -1.30 10.56
CA GLU A 20 -9.97 -0.90 9.93
C GLU A 20 -9.81 -0.83 8.41
N LEU A 21 -8.74 -0.18 7.94
CA LEU A 21 -8.45 -0.13 6.51
C LEU A 21 -8.25 -1.54 5.93
N ALA A 22 -7.51 -2.39 6.63
CA ALA A 22 -7.26 -3.77 6.20
C ALA A 22 -8.56 -4.58 6.10
N LYS A 23 -9.48 -4.43 7.06
CA LYS A 23 -10.81 -5.04 7.00
C LYS A 23 -11.60 -4.52 5.80
N ARG A 24 -11.62 -3.21 5.58
CA ARG A 24 -12.30 -2.56 4.46
C ARG A 24 -11.77 -3.02 3.10
N CYS A 25 -10.46 -3.18 2.99
CA CYS A 25 -9.79 -3.65 1.79
C CYS A 25 -9.78 -5.18 1.65
N ASN A 26 -10.23 -5.94 2.66
CA ASN A 26 -10.10 -7.40 2.71
C ASN A 26 -8.65 -7.91 2.50
N VAL A 27 -7.71 -7.31 3.23
CA VAL A 27 -6.29 -7.68 3.24
C VAL A 27 -5.75 -7.76 4.67
N SER A 28 -4.52 -8.23 4.84
CA SER A 28 -3.84 -8.24 6.14
C SER A 28 -3.38 -6.83 6.56
N HIS A 29 -3.56 -6.48 7.83
CA HIS A 29 -3.06 -5.21 8.38
C HIS A 29 -1.53 -5.06 8.25
N THR A 30 -0.80 -6.18 8.28
CA THR A 30 0.66 -6.21 8.04
C THR A 30 1.01 -5.76 6.63
N LEU A 31 0.17 -6.09 5.63
CA LEU A 31 0.41 -5.63 4.26
C LEU A 31 0.24 -4.11 4.16
N ILE A 32 -0.82 -3.55 4.76
CA ILE A 32 -1.02 -2.10 4.82
C ILE A 32 0.17 -1.41 5.52
N ASP A 33 0.61 -1.95 6.66
CA ASP A 33 1.76 -1.43 7.40
C ASP A 33 3.05 -1.44 6.57
N THR A 34 3.34 -2.56 5.91
CA THR A 34 4.50 -2.70 5.01
C THR A 34 4.42 -1.73 3.84
N LEU A 35 3.23 -1.54 3.24
CA LEU A 35 3.04 -0.61 2.14
C LEU A 35 3.22 0.85 2.56
N GLU A 36 2.65 1.27 3.69
CA GLU A 36 2.83 2.64 4.19
C GLU A 36 4.29 2.96 4.55
N LYS A 37 5.04 1.96 5.02
CA LYS A 37 6.46 2.10 5.34
C LYS A 37 7.34 2.04 4.10
N GLY A 38 6.87 1.40 3.04
CA GLY A 38 7.61 1.13 1.81
C GLY A 38 8.64 0.00 1.89
N TYR A 39 8.71 -0.70 3.02
CA TYR A 39 9.59 -1.84 3.23
C TYR A 39 9.00 -2.80 4.25
N ASP A 40 9.35 -4.07 4.13
CA ASP A 40 9.04 -5.08 5.13
C ASP A 40 10.05 -4.98 6.29
N PRO A 41 9.64 -4.60 7.50
CA PRO A 41 10.55 -4.43 8.64
C PRO A 41 11.20 -5.74 9.10
N ARG A 42 10.65 -6.90 8.72
CA ARG A 42 11.20 -8.22 9.10
C ARG A 42 12.36 -8.62 8.21
N THR A 43 12.34 -8.19 6.94
CA THR A 43 13.29 -8.64 5.92
C THR A 43 14.15 -7.51 5.35
N GLY A 44 13.79 -6.25 5.63
CA GLY A 44 14.43 -5.06 5.07
C GLY A 44 14.16 -4.86 3.57
N LYS A 45 13.33 -5.71 2.96
CA LYS A 45 13.07 -5.67 1.52
C LYS A 45 12.03 -4.60 1.18
N PRO A 46 12.11 -3.99 -0.02
CA PRO A 46 11.07 -3.09 -0.50
C PRO A 46 9.69 -3.75 -0.48
N ALA A 47 8.66 -2.97 -0.14
CA ALA A 47 7.29 -3.45 -0.17
C ALA A 47 6.86 -3.73 -1.62
N ARG A 48 6.79 -5.01 -2.00
CA ARG A 48 6.31 -5.43 -3.32
C ARG A 48 4.90 -6.01 -3.22
N PRO A 49 3.84 -5.20 -3.31
CA PRO A 49 2.48 -5.72 -3.35
C PRO A 49 2.22 -6.49 -4.63
N THR A 50 1.36 -7.50 -4.56
CA THR A 50 0.83 -8.15 -5.76
C THR A 50 -0.27 -7.29 -6.38
N VAL A 51 -0.50 -7.46 -7.68
CA VAL A 51 -1.60 -6.79 -8.40
C VAL A 51 -2.96 -7.07 -7.73
N ASP A 52 -3.20 -8.29 -7.25
CA ASP A 52 -4.42 -8.65 -6.53
C ASP A 52 -4.59 -7.86 -5.23
N SER A 53 -3.50 -7.67 -4.48
CA SER A 53 -3.49 -6.87 -3.27
C SER A 53 -3.81 -5.41 -3.55
N LEU A 54 -3.23 -4.84 -4.62
CA LEU A 54 -3.53 -3.48 -5.04
C LEU A 54 -4.99 -3.32 -5.47
N LYS A 55 -5.57 -4.30 -6.19
CA LYS A 55 -7.00 -4.29 -6.55
C LYS A 55 -7.91 -4.25 -5.32
N LYS A 56 -7.59 -5.06 -4.31
CA LYS A 56 -8.32 -5.12 -3.04
C LYS A 56 -8.24 -3.80 -2.27
N ILE A 57 -7.04 -3.21 -2.20
CA ILE A 57 -6.82 -1.90 -1.58
C ILE A 57 -7.54 -0.79 -2.35
N ALA A 58 -7.44 -0.78 -3.68
CA ALA A 58 -8.13 0.18 -4.55
C ALA A 58 -9.64 0.17 -4.30
N LYS A 59 -10.22 -1.03 -4.26
CA LYS A 59 -11.64 -1.24 -3.98
C LYS A 59 -12.04 -0.74 -2.58
N GLY A 60 -11.22 -1.02 -1.56
CA GLY A 60 -11.47 -0.57 -0.21
C GLY A 60 -11.36 0.94 -0.04
N LEU A 61 -10.39 1.58 -0.71
CA LEU A 61 -10.15 3.02 -0.70
C LEU A 61 -11.06 3.81 -1.65
N GLY A 62 -11.74 3.16 -2.59
CA GLY A 62 -12.56 3.82 -3.61
C GLY A 62 -11.74 4.59 -4.65
N VAL A 63 -10.54 4.12 -4.96
CA VAL A 63 -9.61 4.73 -5.93
C VAL A 63 -9.40 3.83 -7.14
N ASN A 64 -8.83 4.37 -8.21
CA ASN A 64 -8.48 3.56 -9.37
C ASN A 64 -7.26 2.67 -9.05
N VAL A 65 -7.35 1.39 -9.39
CA VAL A 65 -6.21 0.47 -9.23
C VAL A 65 -5.01 0.87 -10.09
N MET A 66 -5.24 1.53 -11.22
CA MET A 66 -4.17 2.01 -12.10
C MET A 66 -3.28 3.04 -11.40
N ASP A 67 -3.86 3.94 -10.59
CA ASP A 67 -3.10 4.95 -9.84
C ASP A 67 -2.13 4.25 -8.87
N LEU A 68 -2.63 3.23 -8.16
CA LEU A 68 -1.83 2.43 -7.24
C LEU A 68 -0.74 1.61 -7.96
N LEU A 69 -1.03 1.10 -9.17
CA LEU A 69 -0.06 0.35 -9.97
C LEU A 69 1.06 1.25 -10.51
N ILE A 70 0.73 2.45 -10.98
CA ILE A 70 1.71 3.44 -11.44
C ILE A 70 2.63 3.84 -10.29
N LEU A 71 2.05 4.16 -9.12
CA LEU A 71 2.82 4.51 -7.93
C LEU A 71 3.73 3.35 -7.46
N ALA A 72 3.27 2.11 -7.59
CA ALA A 72 4.08 0.93 -7.27
C ALA A 72 5.23 0.71 -8.29
N ALA A 73 5.01 1.02 -9.57
CA ALA A 73 5.99 0.83 -10.63
C ALA A 73 7.08 1.92 -10.66
N GLU A 74 6.71 3.17 -10.35
CA GLU A 74 7.66 4.30 -10.28
C GLU A 74 8.77 4.12 -9.22
N GLU A 75 8.54 3.26 -8.24
CA GLU A 75 9.52 2.96 -7.20
C GLU A 75 10.60 1.96 -7.64
N GLU A 76 10.42 1.27 -8.77
CA GLU A 76 11.44 0.37 -9.31
C GLU A 76 12.54 1.13 -10.09
N THR A 77 12.31 2.41 -10.43
CA THR A 77 13.21 3.22 -11.26
C THR A 77 14.25 4.05 -10.52
N ASP A 78 14.18 4.16 -9.19
CA ASP A 78 15.25 4.75 -8.36
C ASP A 78 16.15 3.62 -7.82
N SER A 79 17.08 3.13 -8.64
CA SER A 79 18.16 2.22 -8.23
C SER A 79 19.43 2.49 -9.02
#